data_AF-A0A5C6AV91-F1
#
_entry.id   AF-A0A5C6AV91-F1
#
_cell.length_a   1.000
_cell.length_b   1.000
_cell.length_c   1.000
_cell.angle_alpha   90.00
_cell.angle_beta   90.00
_cell.angle_gamma   90.00
#
_symmetry.space_group_name_H-M   'P 1'
#
loop_
_entity.id
_entity.type
_entity.pdbx_description
1 polymer ?
#
loop_
_entity_poly.entity_id
_entity_poly.type
_entity_poly.pdbx_seq_one_letter_code
_entity_poly.pdbx_strand_id
1 'polypeptide(L)'
;MLAMKCQSCGAPVARLDRSGRYICDYCETEAIAEALADSVDRLVLTGTLSQEHCPSCRQPGTRLETGSMDEHPVLGCRRCQGVWVRRNSFAMLVHGRRSAYAGPDRTSDFDLSVDGPRDHHDRLTCPQCCTRMESFYYAGPGRVAIDACDGCERIWLDCGEITRIAEAPGRR
;
A
#
# COMPACT_ATOMS: atom_id res chain seq x y z
N MET A 1 3.02 -0.73 19.79
CA MET A 1 3.18 -0.25 18.39
C MET A 1 4.57 0.32 18.29
N LEU A 2 5.45 -0.26 17.46
CA LEU A 2 6.81 0.24 17.30
C LEU A 2 6.77 1.39 16.28
N ALA A 3 7.13 2.59 16.72
CA ALA A 3 7.32 3.75 15.85
C ALA A 3 8.76 3.77 15.35
N MET A 4 8.95 4.14 14.08
CA MET A 4 10.25 4.36 13.47
C MET A 4 10.95 5.51 14.22
N LYS A 5 12.19 5.27 14.64
CA LYS A 5 13.02 6.24 15.36
C LYS A 5 14.30 6.50 14.60
N CYS A 6 14.72 7.76 14.59
CA CYS A 6 16.03 8.14 14.07
C CYS A 6 17.13 7.49 14.92
N GLN A 7 18.10 6.83 14.29
CA GLN A 7 19.21 6.19 14.99
C GLN A 7 20.22 7.18 15.58
N SER A 8 20.23 8.43 15.09
CA SER A 8 21.14 9.48 15.57
C SER A 8 20.61 10.17 16.84
N CYS A 9 19.34 10.60 16.85
CA CYS A 9 18.78 11.40 17.95
C CYS A 9 17.57 10.76 18.67
N GLY A 10 17.07 9.61 18.20
CA GLY A 10 15.94 8.91 18.80
C GLY A 10 14.55 9.50 18.51
N ALA A 11 14.46 10.61 17.77
CA ALA A 11 13.20 11.25 17.41
C ALA A 11 12.34 10.37 16.47
N PRO A 12 11.01 10.47 16.52
CA PRO A 12 10.13 9.76 15.57
C PRO A 12 10.37 10.26 14.14
N VAL A 13 10.30 9.36 13.17
CA VAL A 13 10.51 9.68 11.76
C VAL A 13 9.31 9.27 10.93
N ALA A 14 8.73 10.24 10.21
CA ALA A 14 7.61 10.02 9.30
C ALA A 14 7.78 10.73 7.94
N ARG A 15 8.75 11.64 7.81
CA ARG A 15 9.00 12.36 6.57
C ARG A 15 9.74 11.46 5.58
N LEU A 16 9.08 11.17 4.46
CA LEU A 16 9.65 10.58 3.27
C LEU A 16 10.05 11.69 2.30
N ASP A 17 11.32 11.73 1.88
CA ASP A 17 11.79 12.72 0.90
C ASP A 17 11.41 12.34 -0.54
N ARG A 18 11.77 13.19 -1.51
CA ARG A 18 11.45 12.98 -2.93
C ARG A 18 12.16 11.79 -3.57
N SER A 19 13.19 11.27 -2.92
CA SER A 19 13.95 10.09 -3.35
C SER A 19 13.55 8.83 -2.57
N GLY A 20 12.44 8.87 -1.85
CA GLY A 20 11.94 7.71 -1.11
C GLY A 20 12.76 7.35 0.13
N ARG A 21 13.58 8.27 0.66
CA ARG A 21 14.35 8.05 1.88
C ARG A 21 13.67 8.72 3.07
N TYR A 22 13.66 8.03 4.20
CA TYR A 22 13.10 8.57 5.43
C TYR A 22 14.13 9.47 6.10
N ILE A 23 13.79 10.73 6.32
CA ILE A 23 14.72 11.71 6.89
C ILE A 23 14.16 12.26 8.19
N CYS A 24 14.99 12.32 9.22
CA CYS A 24 14.61 12.92 10.50
C CYS A 24 14.33 14.42 10.36
N ASP A 25 13.21 14.88 10.91
CA ASP A 25 12.85 16.31 10.93
C ASP A 25 13.68 17.14 11.92
N TYR A 26 14.40 16.49 12.84
CA TYR A 26 15.14 17.16 13.91
C TYR A 26 16.64 17.30 13.63
N CYS A 27 17.28 16.24 13.09
CA CYS A 27 18.73 16.21 12.87
C CYS A 27 19.12 15.95 11.41
N GLU A 28 18.13 15.90 10.51
CA GLU A 28 18.30 15.72 9.06
C GLU A 28 19.01 14.43 8.63
N THR A 29 19.29 13.53 9.57
CA THR A 29 19.90 12.23 9.29
C THR A 29 18.87 11.30 8.68
N GLU A 30 19.30 10.55 7.68
CA GLU A 30 18.52 9.45 7.11
C GLU A 30 18.26 8.37 8.17
N ALA A 31 17.00 7.94 8.28
CA ALA A 31 16.57 6.88 9.16
C ALA A 31 16.55 5.55 8.42
N ILE A 32 16.88 4.48 9.13
CA ILE A 32 16.71 3.12 8.60
C ILE A 32 15.23 2.78 8.59
N ALA A 33 14.75 2.38 7.42
CA ALA A 33 13.38 1.99 7.18
C ALA A 33 13.30 0.49 6.84
N GLU A 34 12.80 -0.30 7.77
CA GLU A 34 12.56 -1.72 7.59
C GLU A 34 11.09 -1.96 7.28
N ALA A 35 10.83 -2.82 6.29
CA ALA A 35 9.48 -3.29 6.03
C ALA A 35 8.98 -4.13 7.23
N LEU A 36 7.66 -4.23 7.37
CA LEU A 36 7.04 -5.18 8.29
C LEU A 36 7.54 -6.60 7.95
N ALA A 37 8.00 -7.33 8.96
CA ALA A 37 8.66 -8.63 8.78
C ALA A 37 7.78 -9.67 8.07
N ASP A 38 6.47 -9.57 8.25
CA ASP A 38 5.44 -10.44 7.68
C ASP A 38 4.77 -9.84 6.43
N SER A 39 5.32 -8.77 5.86
CA SER A 39 4.75 -8.13 4.66
C SER A 39 5.35 -8.64 3.37
N VAL A 40 4.53 -9.37 2.62
CA VAL A 40 4.83 -9.83 1.25
C VAL A 40 5.07 -8.64 0.31
N ASP A 41 4.39 -7.51 0.54
CA ASP A 41 4.51 -6.33 -0.30
C ASP A 41 5.63 -5.38 0.10
N ARG A 42 6.49 -5.76 1.07
CA ARG A 42 7.56 -4.90 1.60
C ARG A 42 7.03 -3.56 2.10
N LEU A 43 5.87 -3.56 2.78
CA LEU A 43 5.26 -2.37 3.35
C LEU A 43 6.10 -1.85 4.54
N VAL A 44 6.52 -0.59 4.48
CA VAL A 44 7.15 0.13 5.59
C VAL A 44 6.08 0.96 6.29
N LEU A 45 6.00 0.86 7.63
CA LEU A 45 5.13 1.71 8.45
C LEU A 45 5.93 2.46 9.51
N THR A 46 5.66 3.75 9.65
CA THR A 46 6.41 4.63 10.56
C THR A 46 5.89 4.59 12.00
N GLY A 47 4.71 4.04 12.25
CA GLY A 47 4.01 4.17 13.54
C GLY A 47 3.26 5.48 13.72
N THR A 48 3.32 6.41 12.75
CA THR A 48 2.56 7.66 12.79
C THR A 48 1.17 7.46 12.21
N LEU A 49 0.14 7.58 13.05
CA LEU A 49 -1.25 7.37 12.65
C LEU A 49 -1.80 8.54 11.84
N SER A 50 -2.47 8.25 10.73
CA SER A 50 -3.20 9.22 9.90
C SER A 50 -4.67 9.29 10.33
N GLN A 51 -5.45 10.27 9.82
CA GLN A 51 -6.86 10.44 10.22
C GLN A 51 -7.79 9.42 9.55
N GLU A 52 -7.35 8.89 8.42
CA GLU A 52 -8.04 7.90 7.61
C GLU A 52 -8.16 6.57 8.35
N HIS A 53 -9.34 5.98 8.28
CA HIS A 53 -9.61 4.65 8.82
C HIS A 53 -9.34 3.59 7.76
N CYS A 54 -8.97 2.38 8.18
CA CYS A 54 -8.85 1.25 7.27
C CYS A 54 -10.24 0.86 6.75
N PRO A 55 -10.49 0.92 5.43
CA PRO A 55 -11.79 0.58 4.86
C PRO A 55 -12.06 -0.94 4.85
N SER A 56 -11.00 -1.76 4.80
CA SER A 56 -11.10 -3.23 4.70
C SER A 56 -11.30 -3.91 6.07
N CYS A 57 -10.70 -3.36 7.13
CA CYS A 57 -10.85 -3.90 8.49
C CYS A 57 -12.25 -3.60 9.04
N ARG A 58 -13.00 -4.64 9.43
CA ARG A 58 -14.33 -4.52 10.06
C ARG A 58 -14.31 -3.97 11.50
N GLN A 59 -13.14 -3.73 12.08
CA GLN A 59 -13.00 -3.20 13.43
C GLN A 59 -13.08 -1.66 13.40
N PRO A 60 -14.09 -1.05 14.07
CA PRO A 60 -14.20 0.40 14.17
C PRO A 60 -12.93 1.02 14.76
N GLY A 61 -12.50 2.16 14.22
CA GLY A 61 -11.37 2.91 14.77
C GLY A 61 -9.98 2.39 14.38
N THR A 62 -9.87 1.37 13.51
CA THR A 62 -8.56 0.98 12.95
C THR A 62 -8.05 2.09 12.03
N ARG A 63 -7.09 2.90 12.49
CA ARG A 63 -6.49 3.99 11.70
C ARG A 63 -5.36 3.48 10.80
N LEU A 64 -5.16 4.14 9.68
CA LEU A 64 -4.00 3.92 8.82
C LEU A 64 -2.76 4.61 9.40
N GLU A 65 -1.59 4.16 8.98
CA GLU A 65 -0.28 4.70 9.35
C GLU A 65 0.41 5.27 8.12
N THR A 66 1.18 6.35 8.30
CA THR A 66 2.06 6.83 7.24
C THR A 66 3.17 5.80 7.00
N GLY A 67 3.45 5.55 5.73
CA GLY A 67 4.36 4.50 5.33
C GLY A 67 4.83 4.69 3.89
N SER A 68 5.58 3.72 3.42
CA SER A 68 5.99 3.65 2.03
C SER A 68 5.91 2.21 1.53
N MET A 69 5.81 2.11 0.22
CA MET A 69 6.06 0.90 -0.51
C MET A 69 7.13 1.24 -1.53
N ASP A 70 8.25 0.54 -1.51
CA ASP A 70 9.47 0.99 -2.19
C ASP A 70 9.74 2.48 -1.85
N GLU A 71 9.90 3.34 -2.85
CA GLU A 71 10.11 4.78 -2.68
C GLU A 71 8.81 5.61 -2.63
N HIS A 72 7.64 4.98 -2.71
CA HIS A 72 6.36 5.67 -2.88
C HIS A 72 5.58 5.80 -1.58
N PRO A 73 5.06 7.00 -1.25
CA PRO A 73 4.30 7.21 -0.02
C PRO A 73 2.92 6.51 -0.08
N VAL A 74 2.56 5.86 1.02
CA VAL A 74 1.25 5.22 1.21
C VAL A 74 0.70 5.52 2.60
N LEU A 75 -0.60 5.34 2.78
CA LEU A 75 -1.16 5.08 4.11
C LEU A 75 -1.46 3.58 4.22
N GLY A 76 -0.86 2.88 5.18
CA GLY A 76 -1.00 1.43 5.31
C GLY A 76 -1.70 1.02 6.60
N CYS A 77 -2.41 -0.10 6.58
CA CYS A 77 -3.01 -0.67 7.78
C CYS A 77 -2.07 -1.71 8.39
N ARG A 78 -1.62 -1.53 9.63
CA ARG A 78 -0.75 -2.53 10.29
C ARG A 78 -1.43 -3.89 10.52
N ARG A 79 -2.77 -3.95 10.53
CA ARG A 79 -3.53 -5.18 10.81
C ARG A 79 -3.73 -6.06 9.57
N CYS A 80 -4.30 -5.50 8.50
CA CYS A 80 -4.54 -6.25 7.26
C CYS A 80 -3.45 -6.05 6.21
N GLN A 81 -2.50 -5.14 6.46
CA GLN A 81 -1.45 -4.73 5.53
C GLN A 81 -1.93 -4.15 4.18
N GLY A 82 -3.23 -3.86 4.04
CA GLY A 82 -3.75 -3.11 2.90
C GLY A 82 -3.27 -1.66 2.90
N VAL A 83 -3.17 -1.08 1.70
CA VAL A 83 -2.58 0.24 1.46
C VAL A 83 -3.51 1.15 0.67
N TRP A 84 -3.52 2.42 1.08
CA TRP A 84 -4.20 3.52 0.41
C TRP A 84 -3.17 4.40 -0.30
N VAL A 85 -3.10 4.27 -1.61
CA VAL A 85 -2.03 4.83 -2.46
C VAL A 85 -2.60 5.78 -3.50
N ARG A 86 -1.84 6.81 -3.90
CA ARG A 86 -2.25 7.68 -5.02
C ARG A 86 -2.15 6.92 -6.34
N ARG A 87 -3.05 7.23 -7.29
CA ARG A 87 -3.11 6.59 -8.61
C ARG A 87 -1.79 6.69 -9.39
N ASN A 88 -1.08 7.82 -9.31
CA ASN A 88 0.23 7.98 -9.94
C ASN A 88 1.33 7.12 -9.26
N SER A 89 1.37 7.09 -7.93
CA SER A 89 2.27 6.25 -7.16
C SER A 89 2.02 4.76 -7.44
N PHE A 90 0.76 4.34 -7.56
CA PHE A 90 0.41 2.98 -7.95
C PHE A 90 0.98 2.61 -9.32
N ALA A 91 0.81 3.46 -10.33
CA ALA A 91 1.35 3.18 -11.67
C ALA A 91 2.88 3.03 -11.67
N MET A 92 3.59 3.89 -10.93
CA MET A 92 5.04 3.83 -10.78
C MET A 92 5.50 2.59 -9.99
N LEU A 93 4.77 2.20 -8.94
CA LEU A 93 5.01 0.98 -8.18
C LEU A 93 4.89 -0.26 -9.06
N VAL A 94 3.80 -0.37 -9.83
CA VAL A 94 3.59 -1.49 -10.74
C VAL A 94 4.71 -1.56 -11.77
N HIS A 95 5.03 -0.43 -12.41
CA HIS A 95 6.08 -0.39 -13.43
C HIS A 95 7.46 -0.78 -12.84
N GLY A 96 7.85 -0.17 -11.72
CA GLY A 96 9.13 -0.44 -11.07
C GLY A 96 9.27 -1.89 -10.62
N ARG A 97 8.24 -2.44 -9.95
CA ARG A 97 8.28 -3.83 -9.48
C ARG A 97 8.29 -4.85 -10.61
N ARG A 98 7.50 -4.63 -11.67
CA ARG A 98 7.48 -5.53 -12.83
C ARG A 98 8.80 -5.51 -13.60
N SER A 99 9.38 -4.33 -13.81
CA SER A 99 10.67 -4.17 -14.49
C SER A 99 11.82 -4.82 -13.70
N ALA A 100 11.80 -4.69 -12.36
CA ALA A 100 12.82 -5.28 -11.49
C ALA A 100 12.63 -6.79 -11.24
N TYR A 101 11.45 -7.35 -11.50
CA TYR A 101 11.17 -8.75 -11.22
C TYR A 101 11.85 -9.68 -12.22
N ALA A 102 12.84 -10.44 -11.75
CA ALA A 102 13.57 -11.45 -12.53
C ALA A 102 13.18 -12.89 -12.17
N GLY A 103 12.19 -13.09 -11.29
CA GLY A 103 11.72 -14.41 -10.88
C GLY A 103 10.86 -15.11 -11.94
N PRO A 104 10.54 -16.40 -11.69
CA PRO A 104 9.61 -17.14 -12.53
C PRO A 104 8.23 -16.49 -12.49
N ASP A 105 7.50 -16.50 -13.60
CA ASP A 105 6.11 -16.08 -13.61
C ASP A 105 5.31 -16.89 -12.58
N ARG A 106 4.52 -16.20 -11.76
CA ARG A 106 3.61 -16.82 -10.81
C ARG A 106 2.18 -16.62 -11.26
N THR A 107 1.50 -17.72 -11.52
CA THR A 107 0.04 -17.80 -11.52
C THR A 107 -0.40 -18.28 -10.15
N SER A 108 -1.22 -17.48 -9.48
CA SER A 108 -1.89 -17.92 -8.25
C SER A 108 -3.19 -18.63 -8.61
N ASP A 109 -3.62 -19.54 -7.75
CA ASP A 109 -4.98 -20.08 -7.80
C ASP A 109 -5.94 -18.92 -7.56
N PHE A 110 -6.57 -18.45 -8.64
CA PHE A 110 -7.50 -17.33 -8.60
C PHE A 110 -8.80 -17.78 -7.93
N ASP A 111 -9.10 -17.21 -6.77
CA ASP A 111 -10.38 -17.40 -6.09
C ASP A 111 -11.26 -16.18 -6.35
N LEU A 112 -12.33 -16.36 -7.13
CA LEU A 112 -13.25 -15.26 -7.47
C LEU A 112 -13.85 -14.58 -6.24
N SER A 113 -14.01 -15.30 -5.13
CA SER A 113 -14.58 -14.75 -3.89
C SER A 113 -13.60 -13.86 -3.10
N VAL A 114 -12.30 -13.98 -3.38
CA VAL A 114 -11.23 -13.24 -2.68
C VAL A 114 -10.54 -12.24 -3.61
N ASP A 115 -10.25 -12.65 -4.84
CA ASP A 115 -9.50 -11.91 -5.85
C ASP A 115 -10.40 -11.16 -6.86
N GLY A 116 -11.71 -11.43 -6.81
CA GLY A 116 -12.70 -10.79 -7.66
C GLY A 116 -13.10 -9.39 -7.15
N PRO A 117 -13.67 -8.56 -8.03
CA PRO A 117 -14.24 -7.28 -7.63
C PRO A 117 -15.30 -7.46 -6.54
N ARG A 118 -15.30 -6.53 -5.58
CA ARG A 118 -16.29 -6.51 -4.51
C ARG A 118 -17.67 -6.24 -5.11
N ASP A 119 -18.65 -7.04 -4.70
CA ASP A 119 -20.05 -6.81 -5.03
C ASP A 119 -20.51 -5.43 -4.55
N HIS A 120 -21.56 -4.90 -5.18
CA HIS A 120 -22.09 -3.56 -4.89
C HIS A 120 -22.31 -3.33 -3.37
N HIS A 121 -22.76 -4.35 -2.63
CA HIS A 121 -23.01 -4.27 -1.18
C HIS A 121 -21.75 -4.34 -0.32
N ASP A 122 -20.64 -4.86 -0.84
CA ASP A 122 -19.38 -5.06 -0.11
C ASP A 122 -18.29 -4.04 -0.50
N ARG A 123 -18.62 -3.12 -1.41
CA ARG A 123 -17.71 -2.05 -1.82
C ARG A 123 -17.25 -1.20 -0.65
N LEU A 124 -15.95 -0.96 -0.62
CA LEU A 124 -15.31 -0.16 0.38
C LEU A 124 -15.75 1.31 0.31
N THR A 125 -15.74 1.98 1.46
CA THR A 125 -15.95 3.43 1.55
C THR A 125 -14.61 4.14 1.60
N CYS A 126 -14.40 5.13 0.75
CA CYS A 126 -13.17 5.93 0.72
C CYS A 126 -12.95 6.58 2.10
N PRO A 127 -11.80 6.37 2.75
CA PRO A 127 -11.58 6.89 4.09
C PRO A 127 -11.27 8.39 4.12
N GLN A 128 -11.10 9.03 2.96
CA GLN A 128 -10.80 10.46 2.84
C GLN A 128 -12.06 11.30 2.52
N CYS A 129 -12.93 10.85 1.60
CA CYS A 129 -14.12 11.60 1.19
C CYS A 129 -15.45 10.94 1.53
N CYS A 130 -15.42 9.75 2.14
CA CYS A 130 -16.61 8.97 2.51
C CYS A 130 -17.50 8.53 1.33
N THR A 131 -17.05 8.69 0.08
CA THR A 131 -17.73 8.14 -1.11
C THR A 131 -17.41 6.66 -1.27
N ARG A 132 -18.38 5.88 -1.75
CA ARG A 132 -18.18 4.46 -2.08
C ARG A 132 -17.22 4.31 -3.27
N MET A 133 -16.28 3.38 -3.16
CA MET A 133 -15.27 3.12 -4.19
C MET A 133 -15.79 2.15 -5.24
N GLU A 134 -15.29 2.31 -6.46
CA GLU A 134 -15.52 1.34 -7.54
C GLU A 134 -14.52 0.20 -7.41
N SER A 135 -15.02 -1.04 -7.46
CA SER A 135 -14.22 -2.25 -7.45
C SER A 135 -14.21 -2.85 -8.85
N PHE A 136 -13.03 -3.09 -9.44
CA PHE A 136 -12.91 -3.63 -10.79
C PHE A 136 -11.57 -4.35 -10.97
N TYR A 137 -11.50 -5.23 -11.97
CA TYR A 137 -10.24 -5.86 -12.35
C TYR A 137 -9.26 -4.82 -12.85
N TYR A 138 -8.07 -4.80 -12.25
CA TYR A 138 -6.94 -4.08 -12.78
C TYR A 138 -6.68 -4.55 -14.22
N ALA A 139 -6.62 -3.59 -15.15
CA ALA A 139 -6.47 -3.87 -16.58
C ALA A 139 -5.07 -4.41 -16.96
N GLY A 140 -4.14 -4.46 -16.01
CA GLY A 140 -2.84 -5.08 -16.18
C GLY A 140 -2.80 -6.55 -15.73
N PRO A 141 -1.59 -7.11 -15.59
CA PRO A 141 -1.41 -8.52 -15.27
C PRO A 141 -1.71 -8.83 -13.79
N GLY A 142 -1.86 -10.12 -13.49
CA GLY A 142 -2.11 -10.62 -12.12
C GLY A 142 -3.58 -10.88 -11.79
N ARG A 143 -4.51 -10.41 -12.64
CA ARG A 143 -5.96 -10.61 -12.48
C ARG A 143 -6.43 -10.21 -11.08
N VAL A 144 -5.96 -9.05 -10.63
CA VAL A 144 -6.24 -8.49 -9.31
C VAL A 144 -7.42 -7.54 -9.43
N ALA A 145 -8.38 -7.62 -8.50
CA ALA A 145 -9.37 -6.56 -8.32
C ALA A 145 -8.80 -5.43 -7.45
N ILE A 146 -9.08 -4.18 -7.81
CA ILE A 146 -8.65 -3.01 -7.03
C ILE A 146 -9.87 -2.14 -6.72
N ASP A 147 -9.82 -1.42 -5.59
CA ASP A 147 -10.87 -0.48 -5.21
C ASP A 147 -10.38 0.96 -5.42
N ALA A 148 -10.99 1.70 -6.35
CA ALA A 148 -10.59 3.07 -6.68
C ALA A 148 -11.63 4.10 -6.24
N CYS A 149 -11.15 5.22 -5.70
CA CYS A 149 -11.96 6.40 -5.44
C CYS A 149 -11.75 7.45 -6.55
N ASP A 150 -12.83 7.80 -7.24
CA ASP A 150 -12.80 8.81 -8.31
C ASP A 150 -12.64 10.24 -7.78
N GLY A 151 -13.10 10.52 -6.55
CA GLY A 151 -12.99 11.87 -5.97
C GLY A 151 -11.61 12.19 -5.38
N CYS A 152 -10.85 11.17 -4.93
CA CYS A 152 -9.57 11.37 -4.25
C CYS A 152 -8.35 10.95 -5.08
N GLU A 153 -8.57 10.36 -6.27
CA GLU A 153 -7.51 9.83 -7.14
C GLU A 153 -6.58 8.83 -6.42
N ARG A 154 -7.19 8.00 -5.57
CA ARG A 154 -6.49 7.00 -4.76
C ARG A 154 -7.11 5.62 -4.95
N ILE A 155 -6.27 4.63 -4.72
CA ILE A 155 -6.57 3.22 -4.90
C ILE A 155 -6.27 2.53 -3.57
N TRP A 156 -7.19 1.67 -3.15
CA TRP A 156 -6.97 0.72 -2.08
C TRP A 156 -6.48 -0.58 -2.70
N LEU A 157 -5.41 -1.11 -2.14
CA LEU A 157 -4.90 -2.44 -2.45
C LEU A 157 -4.90 -3.27 -1.18
N ASP A 158 -5.42 -4.49 -1.24
CA ASP A 158 -5.26 -5.46 -0.18
C ASP A 158 -3.85 -6.08 -0.21
N CYS A 159 -3.47 -6.72 0.91
CA CYS A 159 -2.16 -7.34 1.04
C CYS A 159 -1.90 -8.39 -0.06
N GLY A 160 -0.74 -8.33 -0.67
CA GLY A 160 -0.26 -9.23 -1.71
C GLY A 160 -0.72 -8.88 -3.12
N GLU A 161 -1.63 -7.92 -3.31
CA GLU A 161 -2.15 -7.53 -4.63
C GLU A 161 -1.06 -6.99 -5.55
N ILE A 162 -0.25 -6.07 -5.04
CA ILE A 162 0.85 -5.48 -5.83
C ILE A 162 1.93 -6.52 -6.14
N THR A 163 2.19 -7.47 -5.23
CA THR A 163 3.11 -8.59 -5.49
C THR A 163 2.57 -9.49 -6.59
N ARG A 164 1.28 -9.85 -6.54
CA ARG A 164 0.64 -10.61 -7.64
C ARG A 164 0.72 -9.89 -8.98
N ILE A 165 0.50 -8.58 -9.01
CA ILE A 165 0.68 -7.78 -10.23
C ILE A 165 2.14 -7.82 -10.70
N ALA A 166 3.12 -7.73 -9.79
CA ALA A 166 4.54 -7.70 -10.12
C ALA A 166 5.03 -9.03 -10.72
N GLU A 167 4.59 -10.15 -10.14
CA GLU A 167 5.08 -11.50 -10.47
C GLU A 167 4.29 -12.19 -11.58
N ALA A 168 3.22 -11.57 -12.05
CA ALA A 168 2.35 -12.14 -13.07
C ALA A 168 2.99 -12.19 -14.47
N PRO A 169 2.61 -13.19 -15.30
CA PRO A 169 3.05 -13.31 -16.68
C PRO A 169 2.81 -12.06 -17.52
N GLY A 170 3.61 -11.94 -18.58
CA GLY A 170 3.46 -10.90 -19.60
C GLY A 170 4.64 -9.93 -19.67
N ARG A 171 4.56 -8.95 -20.58
CA ARG A 171 5.65 -7.99 -20.81
C ARG A 171 5.99 -7.23 -19.52
N ARG A 172 7.29 -7.04 -19.31
CA ARG A 172 7.89 -6.33 -18.19
C ARG A 172 8.62 -5.10 -18.73
#